data_AF-A0A838IV92-F1
#
_entry.id   AF-A0A838IV92-F1
#
_cell.length_a   1.000
_cell.length_b   1.000
_cell.length_c   1.000
_cell.angle_alpha   90.00
_cell.angle_beta   90.00
_cell.angle_gamma   90.00
#
_symmetry.space_group_name_H-M   'P 1'
#
loop_
_entity.id
_entity.type
_entity.pdbx_description
1 polymer ?
#
loop_
_entity_poly.entity_id
_entity_poly.type
_entity_poly.pdbx_seq_one_letter_code
_entity_poly.pdbx_strand_id
1 'polypeptide(L)'
;MPLYLWFGLLLDLTTAAVFFSLGAIVLRRERHADAAVRLATIAFASWWFAVAVQQGISGVRILLAAAEAPLTIIVGLQFATLAALALGLAGLLYYLLFLGTGRSLVSWPILLGYCAYIGWLVQLLGNRGPIAYEATASGVTILYRTPFDRPESIALLLGLIAPQLLAVVGLLLVAFRLPRSAGRTRTMVTALGIALWFAFALTTSGERDLPDVVRVLYDLMPLLVGVGIHLAYQPPRWLERHMPPELPSAAVQT
;
A
#
# COMPACT_ATOMS: atom_id res chain seq x y z
N MET A 1 -26.99 -9.94 -6.03
CA MET A 1 -25.53 -9.70 -6.12
C MET A 1 -24.83 -10.99 -6.54
N PRO A 2 -24.12 -11.02 -7.68
CA PRO A 2 -23.41 -12.21 -8.15
C PRO A 2 -22.34 -12.74 -7.19
N LEU A 3 -22.03 -14.05 -7.25
CA LEU A 3 -21.05 -14.72 -6.38
C LEU A 3 -19.66 -14.08 -6.44
N TYR A 4 -19.22 -13.65 -7.62
CA TYR A 4 -17.91 -13.03 -7.80
C TYR A 4 -17.77 -11.69 -7.07
N LEU A 5 -18.87 -10.93 -6.89
CA LEU A 5 -18.85 -9.69 -6.11
C LEU A 5 -18.73 -9.97 -4.62
N TRP A 6 -19.34 -11.05 -4.12
CA TRP A 6 -19.16 -11.49 -2.72
C TRP A 6 -17.73 -11.90 -2.43
N PHE A 7 -17.11 -12.63 -3.36
CA PHE A 7 -15.71 -13.00 -3.26
C PHE A 7 -14.80 -11.76 -3.19
N GLY A 8 -14.94 -10.83 -4.14
CA GLY A 8 -14.16 -9.59 -4.15
C GLY A 8 -14.35 -8.75 -2.88
N LEU A 9 -15.59 -8.60 -2.41
CA LEU A 9 -15.91 -7.90 -1.16
C LEU A 9 -15.20 -8.52 0.05
N LEU A 10 -15.34 -9.84 0.24
CA LEU A 10 -14.74 -10.53 1.40
C LEU A 10 -13.22 -10.47 1.34
N LEU A 11 -12.65 -10.60 0.15
CA LEU A 11 -11.22 -10.49 -0.09
C LEU A 11 -10.70 -9.10 0.26
N ASP A 12 -11.33 -8.04 -0.24
CA ASP A 12 -10.97 -6.64 0.04
C ASP A 12 -11.05 -6.33 1.55
N LEU A 13 -12.12 -6.74 2.22
CA LEU A 13 -12.29 -6.51 3.66
C LEU A 13 -11.29 -7.30 4.50
N THR A 14 -11.01 -8.55 4.12
CA THR A 14 -10.00 -9.38 4.81
C THR A 14 -8.60 -8.79 4.62
N THR A 15 -8.28 -8.37 3.39
CA THR A 15 -7.02 -7.72 3.05
C THR A 15 -6.86 -6.40 3.82
N ALA A 16 -7.93 -5.60 3.90
CA ALA A 16 -7.97 -4.37 4.70
C ALA A 16 -7.69 -4.66 6.19
N ALA A 17 -8.31 -5.68 6.77
CA ALA A 17 -8.09 -6.06 8.16
C ALA A 17 -6.63 -6.49 8.41
N VAL A 18 -6.03 -7.27 7.50
CA VAL A 18 -4.62 -7.67 7.58
C VAL A 18 -3.70 -6.45 7.54
N PHE A 19 -3.87 -5.53 6.58
CA PHE A 19 -3.02 -4.33 6.52
C PHE A 19 -3.26 -3.36 7.69
N PHE A 20 -4.49 -3.26 8.19
CA PHE A 20 -4.79 -2.48 9.39
C PHE A 20 -4.06 -3.05 10.61
N SER A 21 -4.10 -4.38 10.77
CA SER A 21 -3.38 -5.07 11.84
C SER A 21 -1.87 -4.86 11.74
N LEU A 22 -1.29 -4.89 10.53
CA LEU A 22 0.13 -4.58 10.29
C LEU A 22 0.49 -3.17 10.77
N GLY A 23 -0.30 -2.15 10.41
CA GLY A 23 -0.10 -0.78 10.89
C GLY A 23 -0.12 -0.71 12.42
N ALA A 24 -1.07 -1.40 13.06
CA ALA A 24 -1.16 -1.47 14.51
C ALA A 24 0.04 -2.19 15.16
N ILE A 25 0.55 -3.26 14.55
CA ILE A 25 1.73 -3.99 15.02
C ILE A 25 2.98 -3.12 14.94
N VAL A 26 3.18 -2.43 13.81
CA VAL A 26 4.31 -1.50 13.61
C VAL A 26 4.31 -0.42 14.69
N LEU A 27 3.16 0.21 14.97
CA LEU A 27 3.03 1.23 16.02
C LEU A 27 3.35 0.72 17.43
N ARG A 28 3.05 -0.55 17.73
CA ARG A 28 3.23 -1.09 19.09
C ARG A 28 4.68 -1.39 19.43
N ARG A 29 5.55 -1.63 18.44
CA ARG A 29 6.92 -2.10 18.67
C ARG A 29 7.84 -1.06 19.30
N GLU A 30 7.70 0.20 18.93
CA GLU A 30 8.68 1.25 19.27
C GLU A 30 8.16 2.24 20.33
N ARG A 31 7.43 1.75 21.33
CA ARG A 31 6.84 2.60 22.39
C ARG A 31 7.88 3.33 23.25
N HIS A 32 9.09 2.79 23.34
CA HIS A 32 10.18 3.33 24.17
C HIS A 32 11.31 3.98 23.35
N ALA A 33 11.10 4.18 22.05
CA ALA A 33 12.11 4.78 21.19
C ALA A 33 12.15 6.31 21.30
N ASP A 34 13.27 6.89 20.90
CA ASP A 34 13.46 8.34 20.77
C ASP A 34 12.37 8.96 19.89
N ALA A 35 12.08 10.25 20.12
CA ALA A 35 11.00 10.95 19.42
C ALA A 35 11.11 10.87 17.88
N ALA A 36 12.33 10.95 17.35
CA ALA A 36 12.60 10.85 15.92
C ALA A 36 12.26 9.46 15.35
N VAL A 37 12.68 8.39 16.04
CA VAL A 37 12.38 7.00 15.67
C VAL A 37 10.87 6.76 15.75
N ARG A 38 10.22 7.23 16.80
CA ARG A 38 8.76 7.13 16.96
C ARG A 38 8.02 7.79 15.80
N LEU A 39 8.45 8.98 15.36
CA LEU A 39 7.86 9.68 14.22
C LEU A 39 8.03 8.88 12.92
N ALA A 40 9.23 8.32 12.67
CA ALA A 40 9.50 7.47 11.52
C ALA A 40 8.63 6.20 11.53
N THR A 41 8.45 5.57 12.70
CA THR A 41 7.57 4.41 12.87
C THR A 41 6.11 4.75 12.61
N ILE A 42 5.62 5.91 13.08
CA ILE A 42 4.26 6.38 12.78
C ILE A 42 4.08 6.60 11.28
N ALA A 43 5.06 7.22 10.63
CA ALA A 43 5.05 7.46 9.20
C ALA A 43 5.02 6.13 8.41
N PHE A 44 5.80 5.13 8.82
CA PHE A 44 5.75 3.81 8.22
C PHE A 44 4.43 3.07 8.48
N ALA A 45 3.86 3.20 9.68
CA ALA A 45 2.54 2.63 9.98
C ALA A 45 1.42 3.28 9.15
N SER A 46 1.54 4.59 8.87
CA SER A 46 0.56 5.31 8.04
C SER A 46 0.45 4.75 6.62
N TRP A 47 1.55 4.22 6.05
CA TRP A 47 1.52 3.50 4.79
C TRP A 47 0.61 2.26 4.85
N TRP A 48 0.77 1.43 5.90
CA TRP A 48 -0.06 0.24 6.07
C TRP A 48 -1.54 0.59 6.30
N PHE A 49 -1.83 1.64 7.07
CA PHE A 49 -3.19 2.12 7.23
C PHE A 49 -3.77 2.69 5.94
N ALA A 50 -2.99 3.40 5.13
CA ALA A 50 -3.43 3.90 3.83
C ALA A 50 -3.82 2.76 2.89
N VAL A 51 -3.02 1.70 2.83
CA VAL A 51 -3.34 0.49 2.06
C VAL A 51 -4.61 -0.18 2.62
N ALA A 52 -4.75 -0.29 3.94
CA ALA A 52 -5.95 -0.84 4.56
C ALA A 52 -7.21 -0.04 4.21
N VAL A 53 -7.14 1.29 4.26
CA VAL A 53 -8.24 2.19 3.89
C VAL A 53 -8.58 2.04 2.40
N GLN A 54 -7.57 1.98 1.53
CA GLN A 54 -7.78 1.77 0.09
C GLN A 54 -8.53 0.46 -0.19
N GLN A 55 -8.14 -0.63 0.48
CA GLN A 55 -8.81 -1.92 0.33
C GLN A 55 -10.23 -1.91 0.93
N GLY A 56 -10.41 -1.31 2.12
CA GLY A 56 -11.73 -1.14 2.73
C GLY A 56 -12.68 -0.32 1.86
N ILE A 57 -12.19 0.78 1.27
CA ILE A 57 -12.97 1.60 0.32
C ILE A 57 -13.30 0.80 -0.94
N SER A 58 -12.38 -0.02 -1.45
CA SER A 58 -12.65 -0.90 -2.60
C SER A 58 -13.86 -1.81 -2.33
N GLY A 59 -13.86 -2.51 -1.20
CA GLY A 59 -15.00 -3.36 -0.79
C GLY A 59 -16.30 -2.57 -0.62
N VAL A 60 -16.25 -1.39 -0.01
CA VAL A 60 -17.42 -0.50 0.12
C VAL A 60 -17.96 -0.06 -1.25
N ARG A 61 -17.08 0.24 -2.21
CA ARG A 61 -17.49 0.61 -3.57
C ARG A 61 -18.21 -0.55 -4.27
N ILE A 62 -17.78 -1.80 -4.06
CA ILE A 62 -18.49 -2.99 -4.59
C ILE A 62 -19.92 -3.06 -4.05
N LEU A 63 -20.11 -2.89 -2.74
CA LEU A 63 -21.44 -2.88 -2.10
C LEU A 63 -22.33 -1.75 -2.65
N LEU A 64 -21.77 -0.55 -2.76
CA LEU A 64 -22.49 0.62 -3.26
C LEU A 64 -22.85 0.48 -4.74
N ALA A 65 -21.96 -0.07 -5.56
CA ALA A 65 -22.24 -0.35 -6.96
C ALA A 65 -23.35 -1.40 -7.12
N ALA A 66 -23.37 -2.44 -6.28
CA ALA A 66 -24.45 -3.43 -6.27
C ALA A 66 -25.80 -2.84 -5.81
N ALA A 67 -25.77 -1.75 -5.05
CA ALA A 67 -26.95 -0.99 -4.62
C ALA A 67 -27.27 0.19 -5.56
N GLU A 68 -26.64 0.26 -6.74
CA GLU A 68 -26.82 1.33 -7.73
C GLU A 68 -26.63 2.74 -7.15
N ALA A 69 -25.66 2.90 -6.25
CA ALA A 69 -25.40 4.16 -5.58
C ALA A 69 -25.06 5.28 -6.61
N PRO A 70 -25.39 6.54 -6.29
CA PRO A 70 -25.05 7.68 -7.14
C PRO A 70 -23.56 7.77 -7.47
N LEU A 71 -23.24 8.12 -8.72
CA LEU A 71 -21.86 8.29 -9.22
C LEU A 71 -21.03 9.23 -8.32
N THR A 72 -21.64 10.28 -7.78
CA THR A 72 -20.98 11.26 -6.90
C THR A 72 -20.40 10.62 -5.64
N ILE A 73 -21.06 9.61 -5.07
CA ILE A 73 -20.56 8.87 -3.90
C ILE A 73 -19.35 8.03 -4.29
N ILE A 74 -19.43 7.31 -5.42
CA ILE A 74 -18.33 6.47 -5.93
C ILE A 74 -17.09 7.31 -6.24
N VAL A 75 -17.27 8.49 -6.84
CA VAL A 75 -16.20 9.45 -7.14
C VAL A 75 -15.62 10.04 -5.84
N GLY A 76 -16.47 10.39 -4.86
CA GLY A 76 -16.01 10.86 -3.55
C GLY A 76 -15.13 9.84 -2.83
N LEU A 77 -15.51 8.56 -2.88
CA LEU A 77 -14.69 7.46 -2.34
C LEU A 77 -13.38 7.30 -3.10
N GLN A 78 -13.35 7.49 -4.43
CA GLN A 78 -12.11 7.49 -5.19
C GLN A 78 -11.15 8.60 -4.72
N PHE A 79 -11.66 9.81 -4.47
CA PHE A 79 -10.84 10.89 -3.93
C PHE A 79 -10.33 10.60 -2.52
N ALA A 80 -11.15 9.99 -1.66
CA ALA A 80 -10.73 9.55 -0.34
C ALA A 80 -9.60 8.50 -0.42
N THR A 81 -9.69 7.54 -1.34
CA THR A 81 -8.62 6.57 -1.61
C THR A 81 -7.33 7.26 -2.03
N LEU A 82 -7.39 8.21 -2.97
CA LEU A 82 -6.21 8.94 -3.43
C LEU A 82 -5.57 9.77 -2.30
N ALA A 83 -6.37 10.41 -1.46
CA ALA A 83 -5.89 11.15 -0.31
C ALA A 83 -5.20 10.22 0.71
N ALA A 84 -5.82 9.07 1.02
CA ALA A 84 -5.23 8.07 1.90
C ALA A 84 -3.89 7.55 1.35
N LEU A 85 -3.85 7.15 0.08
CA LEU A 85 -2.63 6.67 -0.58
C LEU A 85 -1.53 7.72 -0.59
N ALA A 86 -1.85 8.97 -0.90
CA ALA A 86 -0.85 10.04 -0.90
C ALA A 86 -0.29 10.32 0.51
N LEU A 87 -1.13 10.29 1.55
CA LEU A 87 -0.66 10.37 2.94
C LEU A 87 0.24 9.19 3.31
N GLY A 88 -0.17 7.97 2.93
CA GLY A 88 0.63 6.76 3.14
C GLY A 88 1.99 6.82 2.42
N LEU A 89 2.01 7.30 1.18
CA LEU A 89 3.21 7.46 0.37
C LEU A 89 4.15 8.52 0.94
N ALA A 90 3.60 9.65 1.41
CA ALA A 90 4.38 10.67 2.12
C ALA A 90 5.02 10.08 3.38
N GLY A 91 4.27 9.29 4.15
CA GLY A 91 4.77 8.59 5.32
C GLY A 91 5.87 7.56 4.99
N LEU A 92 5.68 6.81 3.90
CA LEU A 92 6.66 5.85 3.41
C LEU A 92 7.97 6.53 2.98
N LEU A 93 7.91 7.57 2.16
CA LEU A 93 9.11 8.31 1.75
C LEU A 93 9.83 8.95 2.94
N TYR A 94 9.08 9.54 3.87
CA TYR A 94 9.68 10.08 5.09
C TYR A 94 10.42 9.00 5.89
N TYR A 95 9.82 7.82 6.05
CA TYR A 95 10.46 6.70 6.71
C TYR A 95 11.77 6.26 6.02
N LEU A 96 11.79 6.19 4.69
CA LEU A 96 13.00 5.84 3.93
C LEU A 96 14.10 6.89 4.06
N LEU A 97 13.75 8.18 4.00
CA LEU A 97 14.70 9.26 4.21
C LEU A 97 15.30 9.19 5.62
N PHE A 98 14.46 8.91 6.62
CA PHE A 98 14.92 8.73 7.99
C PHE A 98 15.89 7.55 8.10
N LEU A 99 15.57 6.39 7.51
CA LEU A 99 16.46 5.23 7.48
C LEU A 99 17.81 5.52 6.79
N GLY A 100 17.78 6.30 5.71
CA GLY A 100 18.98 6.62 4.93
C GLY A 100 19.88 7.69 5.59
N THR A 101 19.29 8.63 6.31
CA THR A 101 20.03 9.81 6.83
C THR A 101 20.20 9.81 8.35
N GLY A 102 19.42 9.02 9.09
CA GLY A 102 19.34 9.05 10.56
C GLY A 102 18.79 10.36 11.12
N ARG A 103 18.40 11.31 10.26
CA ARG A 103 17.94 12.64 10.66
C ARG A 103 16.43 12.69 10.53
N SER A 104 15.75 13.26 11.52
CA SER A 104 14.35 13.68 11.40
C SER A 104 14.20 14.92 10.52
N LEU A 105 15.09 15.08 9.52
CA LEU A 105 15.12 16.25 8.65
C LEU A 105 13.76 16.44 7.98
N VAL A 106 13.58 17.69 7.60
CA VAL A 106 12.29 18.33 7.48
C VAL A 106 11.33 17.57 6.56
N SER A 107 10.24 17.04 7.11
CA SER A 107 9.21 16.28 6.40
C SER A 107 8.34 17.14 5.49
N TRP A 108 8.36 18.47 5.67
CA TRP A 108 7.47 19.38 4.94
C TRP A 108 7.63 19.33 3.41
N PRO A 109 8.82 19.18 2.79
CA PRO A 109 8.93 19.17 1.34
C PRO A 109 8.22 17.95 0.73
N ILE A 110 8.33 16.79 1.38
CA ILE A 110 7.61 15.57 0.95
C ILE A 110 6.12 15.81 1.08
N LEU A 111 5.66 16.31 2.23
CA LEU A 111 4.25 16.56 2.47
C LEU A 111 3.67 17.57 1.48
N LEU A 112 4.35 18.70 1.26
CA LEU A 112 3.94 19.70 0.26
C LEU A 112 3.92 19.12 -1.15
N GLY A 113 4.93 18.31 -1.51
CA GLY A 113 4.97 17.62 -2.79
C GLY A 113 3.76 16.72 -3.00
N TYR A 114 3.37 15.93 -2.00
CA TYR A 114 2.17 15.09 -2.08
C TYR A 114 0.87 15.88 -2.01
N CYS A 115 0.79 16.98 -1.25
CA CYS A 115 -0.37 17.87 -1.27
C CYS A 115 -0.57 18.48 -2.67
N ALA A 116 0.51 18.95 -3.30
CA ALA A 116 0.48 19.46 -4.67
C ALA A 116 0.07 18.37 -5.67
N TYR A 117 0.62 17.15 -5.51
CA TYR A 117 0.28 16.00 -6.33
C TYR A 117 -1.20 15.61 -6.21
N ILE A 118 -1.77 15.56 -4.99
CA ILE A 118 -3.21 15.33 -4.78
C ILE A 118 -4.02 16.43 -5.46
N GLY A 119 -3.65 17.71 -5.28
CA GLY A 119 -4.33 18.83 -5.91
C GLY A 119 -4.38 18.69 -7.43
N TRP A 120 -3.23 18.31 -8.03
CA TRP A 120 -3.13 18.01 -9.46
C TRP A 120 -4.00 16.81 -9.87
N LEU A 121 -4.00 15.71 -9.11
CA LEU A 121 -4.85 14.55 -9.38
C LEU A 121 -6.34 14.90 -9.34
N VAL A 122 -6.79 15.62 -8.31
CA VAL A 122 -8.19 16.04 -8.17
C VAL A 122 -8.61 16.92 -9.35
N GLN A 123 -7.77 17.90 -9.72
CA GLN A 123 -8.00 18.76 -10.86
C GLN A 123 -8.07 17.96 -12.17
N LEU A 124 -7.12 17.05 -12.39
CA LEU A 124 -7.07 16.21 -13.58
C LEU A 124 -8.33 15.34 -13.70
N LEU A 125 -8.67 14.59 -12.65
CA LEU A 125 -9.83 13.70 -12.65
C LEU A 125 -11.16 14.48 -12.79
N GLY A 126 -11.26 15.66 -12.17
CA GLY A 126 -12.41 16.54 -12.31
C GLY A 126 -12.59 17.05 -13.74
N ASN A 127 -11.50 17.51 -14.37
CA ASN A 127 -11.50 18.00 -15.74
C ASN A 127 -11.85 16.91 -16.76
N ARG A 128 -11.52 15.64 -16.48
CA ARG A 128 -11.83 14.51 -17.35
C ARG A 128 -13.32 14.14 -17.35
N GLY A 129 -14.09 14.63 -16.37
CA GLY A 129 -15.54 14.52 -16.29
C GLY A 129 -16.02 13.07 -16.11
N PRO A 130 -16.12 12.55 -14.88
CA PRO A 130 -16.67 11.21 -14.64
C PRO A 130 -18.13 11.15 -15.12
N ILE A 131 -18.49 10.11 -15.87
CA ILE A 131 -19.81 9.96 -16.49
C ILE A 131 -20.58 8.74 -15.99
N ALA A 132 -19.87 7.67 -15.61
CA ALA A 132 -20.46 6.42 -15.16
C ALA A 132 -19.41 5.62 -14.36
N TYR A 133 -19.83 4.49 -13.80
CA TYR A 133 -18.93 3.48 -13.26
C TYR A 133 -19.37 2.10 -13.72
N GLU A 134 -18.43 1.16 -13.75
CA GLU A 134 -18.67 -0.23 -14.07
C GLU A 134 -18.15 -1.11 -12.93
N ALA A 135 -19.00 -2.02 -12.45
CA ALA A 135 -18.63 -3.01 -11.44
C ALA A 135 -18.09 -4.27 -12.13
N THR A 136 -16.81 -4.55 -11.90
CA THR A 136 -16.11 -5.74 -12.41
C THR A 136 -15.79 -6.69 -11.25
N ALA A 137 -15.29 -7.89 -11.57
CA ALA A 137 -14.85 -8.83 -10.54
C ALA A 137 -13.69 -8.28 -9.68
N SER A 138 -12.82 -7.45 -10.27
CA SER A 138 -11.66 -6.85 -9.60
C SER A 138 -11.95 -5.48 -8.98
N GLY A 139 -13.23 -5.07 -8.90
CA GLY A 139 -13.66 -3.83 -8.27
C GLY A 139 -14.42 -2.89 -9.20
N VAL A 140 -14.53 -1.63 -8.78
CA VAL A 140 -15.32 -0.60 -9.49
C VAL A 140 -14.42 0.33 -10.28
N THR A 141 -14.64 0.42 -11.59
CA THR A 141 -13.91 1.32 -12.50
C THR A 141 -14.75 2.54 -12.82
N ILE A 142 -14.18 3.74 -12.75
CA ILE A 142 -14.87 4.98 -13.14
C ILE A 142 -14.62 5.23 -14.62
N LEU A 143 -15.68 5.53 -15.35
CA LEU A 143 -15.64 5.91 -16.75
C LEU A 143 -15.63 7.43 -16.86
N TYR A 144 -14.70 7.95 -17.66
CA TYR A 144 -14.49 9.38 -17.87
C TYR A 144 -14.91 9.78 -19.29
N ARG A 145 -15.45 11.00 -19.44
CA ARG A 145 -15.87 11.55 -20.74
C ARG A 145 -14.70 11.63 -21.73
N THR A 146 -13.59 12.17 -21.25
CA THR A 146 -12.35 12.24 -22.02
C THR A 146 -11.38 11.20 -21.48
N PRO A 147 -10.90 10.25 -22.31
CA PRO A 147 -9.91 9.28 -21.86
C PRO A 147 -8.59 9.97 -21.50
N PHE A 148 -7.78 9.28 -20.69
CA PHE A 148 -6.39 9.69 -20.45
C PHE A 148 -5.55 9.36 -21.68
N ASP A 149 -4.68 10.28 -22.06
CA ASP A 149 -3.67 9.97 -23.07
C ASP A 149 -2.56 9.09 -22.46
N ARG A 150 -1.67 8.56 -23.31
CA ARG A 150 -0.57 7.71 -22.85
C ARG A 150 0.40 8.46 -21.91
N PRO A 151 0.89 9.67 -22.24
CA PRO A 151 1.80 10.41 -21.37
C PRO A 151 1.23 10.68 -19.97
N GLU A 152 -0.03 11.08 -19.87
CA GLU A 152 -0.68 11.31 -18.58
C GLU A 152 -0.83 10.02 -17.78
N SER A 153 -1.24 8.94 -18.44
CA SER A 153 -1.34 7.62 -17.79
C SER A 153 0.00 7.17 -17.22
N ILE A 154 1.09 7.39 -17.95
CA ILE A 154 2.45 7.10 -17.48
C ILE A 154 2.82 8.01 -16.31
N ALA A 155 2.55 9.31 -16.38
CA ALA A 155 2.84 10.24 -15.29
C ALA A 155 2.07 9.89 -14.00
N LEU A 156 0.81 9.49 -14.13
CA LEU A 156 -0.02 8.99 -13.03
C LEU A 156 0.58 7.73 -12.41
N LEU A 157 0.91 6.74 -13.24
CA LEU A 157 1.53 5.49 -12.79
C LEU A 157 2.87 5.75 -12.11
N LEU A 158 3.73 6.58 -12.67
CA LEU A 158 5.04 6.90 -12.09
C LEU A 158 4.90 7.61 -10.74
N GLY A 159 4.01 8.61 -10.64
CA GLY A 159 3.76 9.29 -9.37
C GLY A 159 3.23 8.37 -8.27
N LEU A 160 2.48 7.33 -8.66
CA LEU A 160 1.92 6.34 -7.75
C LEU A 160 2.79 5.11 -7.51
N ILE A 161 3.78 4.78 -8.34
CA ILE A 161 4.57 3.52 -8.25
C ILE A 161 6.03 3.80 -7.90
N ALA A 162 6.61 4.91 -8.38
CA ALA A 162 8.00 5.23 -8.13
C ALA A 162 8.36 5.29 -6.63
N PRO A 163 7.54 5.87 -5.73
CA PRO A 163 7.84 5.88 -4.30
C PRO A 163 7.97 4.49 -3.68
N GLN A 164 7.18 3.52 -4.16
CA GLN A 164 7.19 2.14 -3.69
C GLN A 164 8.39 1.38 -4.24
N LEU A 165 8.79 1.63 -5.48
CA LEU A 165 10.04 1.09 -6.02
C LEU A 165 11.24 1.61 -5.23
N LEU A 166 11.25 2.91 -4.89
CA LEU A 166 12.26 3.49 -3.99
C LEU A 166 12.21 2.85 -2.60
N ALA A 167 11.02 2.53 -2.08
CA ALA A 167 10.86 1.83 -0.82
C ALA A 167 11.43 0.42 -0.85
N VAL A 168 11.14 -0.35 -1.90
CA VAL A 168 11.71 -1.68 -2.11
C VAL A 168 13.24 -1.61 -2.10
N VAL A 169 13.82 -0.71 -2.89
CA VAL A 169 15.28 -0.52 -2.96
C VAL A 169 15.84 -0.12 -1.60
N GLY A 170 15.27 0.88 -0.95
CA GLY A 170 15.71 1.37 0.35
C GLY A 170 15.66 0.30 1.45
N LEU A 171 14.55 -0.46 1.52
CA LEU A 171 14.39 -1.55 2.47
C LEU A 171 15.35 -2.70 2.19
N LEU A 172 15.58 -3.06 0.92
CA LEU A 172 16.56 -4.09 0.56
C LEU A 172 17.98 -3.67 0.96
N LEU A 173 18.37 -2.42 0.68
CA LEU A 173 19.68 -1.88 1.07
C LEU A 173 19.87 -1.95 2.59
N VAL A 174 18.86 -1.57 3.37
CA VAL A 174 18.89 -1.69 4.84
C VAL A 174 18.98 -3.16 5.25
N ALA A 175 18.19 -4.03 4.65
CA ALA A 175 18.19 -5.45 4.98
C ALA A 175 19.55 -6.13 4.71
N PHE A 176 20.25 -5.75 3.64
CA PHE A 176 21.59 -6.27 3.35
C PHE A 176 22.66 -5.74 4.31
N ARG A 177 22.46 -4.57 4.90
CA ARG A 177 23.36 -4.00 5.94
C ARG A 177 23.11 -4.59 7.32
N LEU A 178 21.90 -5.06 7.61
CA LEU A 178 21.59 -5.66 8.90
C LEU A 178 22.29 -7.02 9.07
N PRO A 179 22.78 -7.34 10.29
CA PRO A 179 23.24 -8.68 10.63
C PRO A 179 22.09 -9.69 10.49
N ARG A 180 22.43 -10.99 10.37
CA ARG A 180 21.46 -12.09 10.29
C ARG A 180 20.64 -12.16 11.58
N SER A 181 19.51 -11.48 11.59
CA SER A 181 18.62 -11.24 12.72
C SER A 181 17.16 -11.32 12.26
N ALA A 182 16.22 -11.49 13.19
CA ALA A 182 14.79 -11.40 12.88
C ALA A 182 14.41 -10.05 12.24
N GLY A 183 15.10 -8.97 12.60
CA GLY A 183 14.93 -7.64 11.98
C GLY A 183 15.23 -7.66 10.49
N ARG A 184 16.36 -8.23 10.08
CA ARG A 184 16.70 -8.42 8.66
C ARG A 184 15.63 -9.20 7.91
N THR A 185 15.19 -10.33 8.46
CA THR A 185 14.16 -11.17 7.82
C THR A 185 12.87 -10.39 7.59
N ARG A 186 12.40 -9.63 8.58
CA ARG A 186 11.20 -8.79 8.47
C ARG A 186 11.33 -7.75 7.37
N THR A 187 12.45 -7.03 7.34
CA THR A 187 12.73 -6.02 6.32
C THR A 187 12.81 -6.65 4.92
N MET A 188 13.47 -7.81 4.77
CA MET A 188 13.53 -8.52 3.49
C MET A 188 12.16 -8.99 3.02
N VAL A 189 11.38 -9.65 3.88
CA VAL A 189 10.02 -10.13 3.53
C VAL A 189 9.12 -8.95 3.16
N THR A 190 9.21 -7.84 3.88
CA THR A 190 8.46 -6.63 3.56
C THR A 190 8.84 -6.08 2.18
N ALA A 191 10.14 -5.92 1.91
CA ALA A 191 10.61 -5.39 0.64
C ALA A 191 10.25 -6.29 -0.54
N LEU A 192 10.48 -7.60 -0.41
CA LEU A 192 10.17 -8.59 -1.44
C LEU A 192 8.66 -8.74 -1.65
N GLY A 193 7.87 -8.66 -0.58
CA GLY A 193 6.41 -8.69 -0.67
C GLY A 193 5.86 -7.49 -1.45
N ILE A 194 6.36 -6.28 -1.14
CA ILE A 194 6.01 -5.07 -1.91
C ILE A 194 6.46 -5.24 -3.36
N ALA A 195 7.70 -5.67 -3.61
CA ALA A 195 8.22 -5.87 -4.96
C ALA A 195 7.36 -6.86 -5.77
N LEU A 196 7.00 -7.99 -5.16
CA LEU A 196 6.18 -9.03 -5.79
C LEU A 196 4.79 -8.51 -6.11
N TRP A 197 4.15 -7.82 -5.16
CA TRP A 197 2.82 -7.24 -5.37
C TRP A 197 2.82 -6.25 -6.55
N PHE A 198 3.77 -5.32 -6.60
CA PHE A 198 3.86 -4.34 -7.69
C PHE A 198 4.30 -4.95 -9.01
N ALA A 199 5.22 -5.91 -9.00
CA ALA A 199 5.59 -6.64 -10.22
C ALA A 199 4.36 -7.31 -10.83
N PHE A 200 3.57 -8.00 -10.01
CA PHE A 200 2.33 -8.63 -10.45
C PHE A 200 1.34 -7.60 -10.97
N ALA A 201 1.18 -6.47 -10.28
CA ALA A 201 0.31 -5.38 -10.69
C ALA A 201 0.68 -4.79 -12.05
N LEU A 202 1.97 -4.61 -12.32
CA LEU A 202 2.46 -4.08 -13.59
C LEU A 202 2.30 -5.08 -14.73
N THR A 203 2.60 -6.36 -14.50
CA THR A 203 2.52 -7.39 -15.54
C THR A 203 1.10 -7.65 -16.01
N THR A 204 0.10 -7.46 -15.14
CA THR A 204 -1.31 -7.66 -15.49
C THR A 204 -2.00 -6.37 -15.89
N SER A 205 -1.39 -5.20 -15.65
CA SER A 205 -1.97 -3.90 -16.02
C SER A 205 -2.06 -3.77 -17.55
N GLY A 206 -3.28 -3.80 -18.07
CA GLY A 206 -3.57 -3.60 -19.50
C GLY A 206 -3.98 -4.87 -20.25
N GLU A 207 -3.84 -6.05 -19.65
CA GLU A 207 -4.35 -7.30 -20.22
C GLU A 207 -5.83 -7.49 -19.84
N ARG A 208 -6.72 -7.45 -20.84
CA ARG A 208 -8.17 -7.60 -20.64
C ARG A 208 -8.60 -9.07 -20.52
N ASP A 209 -7.84 -9.97 -21.14
CA ASP A 209 -8.18 -11.39 -21.28
C ASP A 209 -7.20 -12.30 -20.52
N LEU A 210 -7.00 -12.02 -19.24
CA LEU A 210 -6.23 -12.91 -18.36
C LEU A 210 -7.00 -14.22 -18.12
N PRO A 211 -6.34 -15.38 -18.14
CA PRO A 211 -6.92 -16.64 -17.68
C PRO A 211 -7.47 -16.50 -16.26
N ASP A 212 -8.62 -17.13 -15.97
CA ASP A 212 -9.30 -16.99 -14.68
C ASP A 212 -8.39 -17.29 -13.49
N VAL A 213 -7.51 -18.28 -13.62
CA VAL A 213 -6.52 -18.63 -12.57
C VAL A 213 -5.57 -17.46 -12.30
N VAL A 214 -5.09 -16.77 -13.33
CA VAL A 214 -4.18 -15.61 -13.18
C VAL A 214 -4.92 -14.44 -12.53
N ARG A 215 -6.20 -14.24 -12.88
CA ARG A 215 -7.06 -13.21 -12.26
C ARG A 215 -7.28 -13.48 -10.77
N VAL A 216 -7.60 -14.72 -10.40
CA VAL A 216 -7.75 -15.09 -8.99
C VAL A 216 -6.43 -14.90 -8.23
N LEU A 217 -5.29 -15.28 -8.82
CA LEU A 217 -3.98 -15.04 -8.21
C LEU A 217 -3.67 -13.54 -8.06
N TYR A 218 -4.09 -12.72 -9.03
CA TYR A 218 -3.98 -11.27 -8.97
C TYR A 218 -4.75 -10.68 -7.79
N ASP A 219 -6.02 -11.05 -7.67
CA ASP A 219 -6.89 -10.57 -6.59
C ASP A 219 -6.37 -11.05 -5.21
N LEU A 220 -5.83 -12.27 -5.13
CA LEU A 220 -5.27 -12.83 -3.89
C LEU A 220 -3.89 -12.27 -3.51
N MET A 221 -3.14 -11.70 -4.45
CA MET A 221 -1.75 -11.27 -4.23
C MET A 221 -1.58 -10.29 -3.06
N PRO A 222 -2.40 -9.22 -2.91
CA PRO A 222 -2.28 -8.30 -1.78
C PRO A 222 -2.49 -9.02 -0.44
N LEU A 223 -3.43 -9.96 -0.37
CA LEU A 223 -3.69 -10.74 0.83
C LEU A 223 -2.51 -11.65 1.17
N LEU A 224 -1.99 -12.40 0.18
CA LEU A 224 -0.85 -13.30 0.36
C LEU A 224 0.40 -12.53 0.85
N VAL A 225 0.66 -11.37 0.25
CA VAL A 225 1.74 -10.48 0.67
C VAL A 225 1.50 -9.95 2.08
N GLY A 226 0.30 -9.44 2.37
CA GLY A 226 -0.07 -8.95 3.69
C GLY A 226 0.11 -10.01 4.78
N VAL A 227 -0.35 -11.25 4.53
CA VAL A 227 -0.18 -12.38 5.44
C VAL A 227 1.29 -12.75 5.61
N GLY A 228 2.06 -12.81 4.52
CA GLY A 228 3.50 -13.10 4.58
C GLY A 228 4.26 -12.08 5.43
N ILE A 229 3.95 -10.79 5.26
CA ILE A 229 4.52 -9.71 6.08
C ILE A 229 4.03 -9.84 7.53
N HIS A 230 2.75 -10.11 7.75
CA HIS A 230 2.20 -10.29 9.10
C HIS A 230 2.90 -11.41 9.85
N LEU A 231 3.11 -12.57 9.21
CA LEU A 231 3.85 -13.70 9.77
C LEU A 231 5.33 -13.35 10.02
N ALA A 232 5.93 -12.45 9.25
CA ALA A 232 7.28 -11.99 9.54
C ALA A 232 7.35 -11.13 10.82
N TYR A 233 6.35 -10.29 11.05
CA TYR A 233 6.25 -9.44 12.25
C TYR A 233 5.76 -10.19 13.49
N GLN A 234 4.89 -11.19 13.33
CA GLN A 234 4.35 -12.02 14.39
C GLN A 234 4.47 -13.49 14.00
N PRO A 235 5.70 -14.05 14.01
CA PRO A 235 5.92 -15.43 13.64
C PRO A 235 5.19 -16.36 14.61
N PRO A 236 4.44 -17.36 14.12
CA PRO A 236 3.93 -18.41 15.00
C PRO A 236 5.10 -19.24 15.57
N ARG A 237 4.88 -19.91 16.71
CA ARG A 237 5.91 -20.68 17.44
C ARG A 237 6.73 -21.66 16.59
N TRP A 238 6.13 -22.23 15.55
CA TRP A 238 6.83 -23.14 14.63
C TRP A 238 7.80 -22.42 13.70
N LEU A 239 7.48 -21.17 13.32
CA LEU A 239 8.33 -20.32 12.47
C LEU A 239 9.42 -19.62 13.31
N GLU A 240 9.12 -19.27 14.56
CA GLU A 240 10.09 -18.69 15.51
C GLU A 240 11.36 -19.54 15.65
N ARG A 241 11.20 -20.87 15.68
CA ARG A 241 12.34 -21.82 15.76
C ARG A 241 13.31 -21.74 14.59
N HIS A 242 12.84 -21.26 13.45
CA HIS A 242 13.63 -21.13 12.21
C HIS A 242 14.10 -19.69 11.98
N MET A 243 13.62 -18.73 12.78
CA MET A 243 14.06 -17.35 12.68
C MET A 243 15.38 -17.14 13.43
N PRO A 244 16.29 -16.32 12.88
CA PRO A 244 17.47 -15.90 13.63
C PRO A 244 17.05 -15.18 14.93
N PRO A 245 17.82 -15.31 16.02
CA PRO A 245 17.51 -14.64 17.27
C PRO A 245 17.41 -13.12 17.10
N GLU A 246 16.60 -12.48 17.92
CA GLU A 246 16.60 -11.02 18.02
C GLU A 246 17.89 -10.57 18.68
N LEU A 247 18.59 -9.64 18.04
CA LEU A 247 19.75 -9.01 18.66
C LEU A 247 19.26 -8.05 19.74
N PRO A 248 19.93 -7.98 20.90
CA PRO A 248 19.64 -6.98 21.91
C PRO A 248 19.66 -5.58 21.29
N SER A 249 18.69 -4.75 21.62
CA SER A 249 18.56 -3.37 21.11
C SER A 249 19.82 -2.52 21.34
N ALA A 250 20.64 -2.85 22.34
CA ALA A 250 21.91 -2.21 22.63
C ALA A 250 23.02 -2.49 21.58
N ALA A 251 22.93 -3.58 20.81
CA ALA A 251 23.99 -4.01 19.88
C ALA A 251 23.89 -3.36 18.48
N VAL A 252 22.86 -2.54 18.22
CA VAL A 252 22.60 -1.95 16.90
C VAL A 252 23.04 -0.48 16.82
N GLN A 253 23.56 0.10 17.92
CA GLN A 253 24.01 1.50 17.98
C GLN A 253 25.49 1.72 17.63
N THR A 254 26.21 0.67 17.20
CA THR A 254 27.62 0.73 16.75
C THR A 254 27.72 0.62 15.24
#